data_AF-A0A377XD35-F1
#
_entry.id   AF-A0A377XD35-F1
#
_cell.length_a   1.000
_cell.length_b   1.000
_cell.length_c   1.000
_cell.angle_alpha   90.00
_cell.angle_beta   90.00
_cell.angle_gamma   90.00
#
_symmetry.space_group_name_H-M   'P 1'
#
loop_
_entity.id
_entity.type
_entity.pdbx_description
1 polymer ?
#
loop_
_entity_poly.entity_id
_entity_poly.type
_entity_poly.pdbx_seq_one_letter_code
_entity_poly.pdbx_strand_id
1 'polypeptide(L)' 'MAMTELLDPPQYEKLVAGCRRIGLSDRDVHYYAEHITVDIGHADGWLNNVIVPIGKKHPAAMEEVYFGAALRLQTCNDLL' A
#
# COMPACT_ATOMS: atom_id res chain seq x y z
N MET A 1 -2.74 4.39 -6.01
CA MET A 1 -3.23 3.00 -5.90
C MET A 1 -2.08 2.05 -5.63
N ALA A 2 -1.24 1.67 -6.59
CA ALA A 2 -0.16 0.71 -6.34
C ALA A 2 0.70 0.98 -5.08
N MET A 3 1.17 2.22 -4.89
CA MET A 3 2.01 2.55 -3.74
C MET A 3 1.31 2.50 -2.39
N THR A 4 -0.01 2.69 -2.31
CA THR A 4 -0.73 2.56 -1.04
C THR A 4 -0.77 1.09 -0.63
N GLU A 5 -1.13 0.23 -1.56
CA GLU A 5 -1.24 -1.22 -1.32
C GLU A 5 0.14 -1.88 -1.04
N LEU A 6 1.22 -1.31 -1.56
CA LEU A 6 2.60 -1.73 -1.26
C LEU A 6 3.08 -1.31 0.15
N LEU A 7 2.60 -0.18 0.66
CA LEU A 7 3.18 0.48 1.85
C LEU A 7 2.30 0.40 3.10
N ASP A 8 1.00 0.23 2.92
CA ASP A 8 0.02 0.29 4.00
C ASP A 8 -0.01 -0.97 4.89
N PRO A 9 0.22 -2.22 4.41
CA PRO A 9 0.10 -3.42 5.25
C PRO A 9 0.95 -3.39 6.54
N PRO A 10 2.26 -3.04 6.51
CA PRO A 10 3.06 -2.95 7.74
C PRO A 10 2.59 -1.86 8.71
N GLN A 11 1.90 -0.83 8.22
CA GLN A 11 1.34 0.22 9.09
C GLN A 11 0.03 -0.24 9.72
N TYR A 12 -0.81 -0.94 8.96
CA TYR A 12 -2.03 -1.55 9.48
C TYR A 12 -1.74 -2.65 10.51
N GLU A 13 -0.67 -3.42 10.35
CA GLU A 13 -0.20 -4.36 11.39
C GLU A 13 0.08 -3.64 12.72
N LYS A 14 0.82 -2.52 12.68
CA LYS A 14 1.13 -1.72 13.88
C LYS A 14 -0.13 -1.14 14.49
N LEU A 15 -1.06 -0.64 13.67
CA LEU A 15 -2.33 -0.07 14.11
C LEU A 15 -3.18 -1.14 14.80
N VAL A 16 -3.42 -2.28 14.15
CA VAL A 16 -4.20 -3.40 14.70
C VAL A 16 -3.58 -3.89 16.01
N ALA A 17 -2.25 -4.05 16.05
CA ALA A 17 -1.54 -4.41 17.28
C ALA A 17 -1.75 -3.36 18.38
N GLY A 18 -1.70 -2.07 18.05
CA GLY A 18 -1.99 -0.97 18.98
C GLY A 18 -3.40 -1.00 19.53
N CYS A 19 -4.40 -1.15 18.65
CA CYS A 19 -5.80 -1.22 19.02
C CYS A 19 -6.10 -2.41 19.95
N ARG A 20 -5.57 -3.59 19.64
CA ARG A 20 -5.72 -4.77 20.50
C ARG A 20 -5.10 -4.57 21.89
N ARG A 21 -3.97 -3.86 22.00
CA ARG A 21 -3.36 -3.54 23.30
C ARG A 21 -4.26 -2.71 24.21
N ILE A 22 -5.13 -1.87 23.65
CA ILE A 22 -6.05 -1.01 24.41
C ILE A 22 -7.46 -1.62 24.55
N GLY A 23 -7.64 -2.88 24.17
CA GLY A 23 -8.90 -3.61 24.36
C GLY A 23 -9.94 -3.45 23.25
N LEU A 24 -9.57 -2.92 22.07
CA LEU A 24 -10.45 -2.93 20.90
C LEU A 24 -10.61 -4.36 20.37
N SER A 25 -11.83 -4.68 19.95
CA SER A 25 -12.18 -6.02 19.46
C SER A 25 -11.79 -6.23 18.00
N ASP A 26 -11.79 -7.48 17.54
CA ASP A 26 -11.56 -7.81 16.13
C ASP A 26 -12.59 -7.17 15.19
N ARG A 27 -13.81 -6.92 15.68
CA ARG A 27 -14.84 -6.19 14.91
C ARG A 27 -14.42 -4.73 14.70
N ASP A 28 -13.85 -4.09 15.71
CA ASP A 28 -13.49 -2.67 15.65
C ASP A 28 -12.26 -2.43 14.73
N VAL A 29 -11.41 -3.44 14.58
CA VAL A 29 -10.21 -3.38 13.70
C VAL A 29 -10.38 -4.13 12.38
N HIS A 30 -11.56 -4.69 12.10
CA HIS A 30 -11.79 -5.63 11.00
C HIS A 30 -11.31 -5.08 9.65
N TYR A 31 -11.65 -3.82 9.37
CA TYR A 31 -11.24 -3.13 8.14
C TYR A 31 -9.72 -3.16 7.93
N TYR A 32 -8.95 -2.76 8.95
CA TYR A 32 -7.49 -2.71 8.85
C TYR A 32 -6.88 -4.11 8.84
N ALA A 33 -7.45 -5.05 9.60
CA ALA A 33 -6.98 -6.42 9.65
C ALA A 33 -7.13 -7.13 8.30
N GLU A 34 -8.23 -6.89 7.58
CA GLU A 34 -8.45 -7.42 6.23
C GLU A 34 -7.39 -6.89 5.24
N HIS A 35 -7.14 -5.58 5.26
CA HIS A 35 -6.21 -4.94 4.32
C HIS A 35 -4.75 -5.35 4.50
N ILE A 36 -4.34 -5.84 5.69
CA ILE A 36 -2.99 -6.42 5.87
C ILE A 36 -2.74 -7.56 4.87
N THR A 37 -3.75 -8.38 4.56
CA THR A 37 -3.59 -9.54 3.68
C THR A 37 -4.02 -9.24 2.25
N VAL A 38 -5.15 -8.55 2.08
CA VAL A 38 -5.74 -8.28 0.76
C VAL A 38 -4.80 -7.43 -0.09
N ASP A 39 -4.18 -6.41 0.50
CA ASP A 39 -3.32 -5.49 -0.26
C ASP A 39 -2.00 -6.13 -0.70
N ILE A 40 -1.55 -7.22 -0.08
CA ILE A 40 -0.39 -7.99 -0.59
C ILE A 40 -0.70 -8.56 -1.97
N GLY A 41 -1.90 -9.12 -2.15
CA GLY A 41 -2.35 -9.65 -3.44
C GLY A 41 -2.56 -8.54 -4.47
N HIS A 42 -3.11 -7.41 -4.05
CA HIS A 42 -3.28 -6.28 -4.96
C HIS A 42 -1.95 -5.64 -5.37
N ALA A 43 -0.99 -5.51 -4.45
CA ALA A 43 0.36 -5.02 -4.73
C ALA A 43 1.08 -5.89 -5.77
N ASP A 44 1.01 -7.21 -5.63
CA ASP A 44 1.50 -8.15 -6.64
C ASP A 44 0.83 -7.92 -8.00
N GLY A 45 -0.51 -7.77 -8.00
CA GLY A 45 -1.29 -7.48 -9.18
C GLY A 45 -0.87 -6.18 -9.88
N TRP A 46 -0.69 -5.08 -9.15
CA TRP A 46 -0.22 -3.83 -9.72
C TRP A 46 1.19 -3.95 -10.31
N LEU A 47 2.12 -4.59 -9.60
CA LEU A 47 3.49 -4.72 -10.07
C LEU A 47 3.55 -5.60 -11.33
N ASN A 48 3.04 -6.82 -11.24
CA ASN A 48 3.28 -7.85 -12.24
C ASN A 48 2.31 -7.81 -13.43
N ASN A 49 1.09 -7.31 -13.22
CA ASN A 49 0.06 -7.30 -14.26
C ASN A 49 -0.20 -5.90 -14.85
N VAL A 50 0.31 -4.84 -14.22
CA VAL A 50 0.11 -3.46 -14.70
C VAL A 50 1.42 -2.73 -14.96
N ILE A 51 2.22 -2.46 -13.92
CA ILE A 51 3.40 -1.60 -14.01
C ILE A 51 4.49 -2.25 -14.88
N VAL A 52 4.86 -3.50 -14.62
CA VAL A 52 5.89 -4.21 -15.40
C VAL A 52 5.49 -4.35 -16.87
N PRO A 53 4.26 -4.79 -17.22
CA PRO A 53 3.82 -4.83 -18.62
C PRO A 53 3.83 -3.45 -19.31
N ILE A 54 3.39 -2.39 -18.62
CA ILE A 54 3.44 -1.03 -19.16
C ILE A 54 4.88 -0.60 -19.40
N GLY A 55 5.79 -0.82 -18.44
CA GLY A 55 7.21 -0.46 -18.58
C GLY A 55 7.90 -1.21 -19.73
N LYS A 56 7.55 -2.49 -19.95
CA LYS A 56 8.05 -3.26 -21.10
C LYS A 56 7.53 -2.73 -22.44
N LYS A 57 6.27 -2.33 -22.51
CA LYS A 57 5.63 -1.84 -23.74
C LYS A 57 5.96 -0.38 -24.06
N HIS A 58 6.08 0.43 -23.01
CA HIS A 58 6.25 1.88 -23.06
C HIS A 58 7.28 2.31 -22.00
N PRO A 59 8.59 2.10 -22.23
CA PRO A 59 9.62 2.38 -21.22
C PRO A 59 9.61 3.82 -20.68
N ALA A 60 9.28 4.80 -21.52
CA ALA A 60 9.17 6.20 -21.12
C ALA A 60 8.07 6.46 -20.07
N ALA A 61 7.02 5.62 -20.00
CA ALA A 61 5.96 5.77 -19.00
C ALA A 61 6.45 5.50 -17.57
N MET A 62 7.62 4.86 -17.40
CA MET A 62 8.16 4.58 -16.06
C MET A 62 8.57 5.84 -15.32
N GLU A 63 8.95 6.91 -16.02
CA GLU A 63 9.28 8.19 -15.38
C GLU A 63 8.09 8.71 -14.56
N GLU A 64 6.90 8.71 -15.15
CA GLU A 64 5.66 9.12 -14.48
C GLU A 64 5.28 8.17 -13.32
N VAL A 65 5.50 6.86 -13.48
CA VAL A 65 5.28 5.88 -12.40
C VAL A 65 6.19 6.18 -11.21
N TYR A 66 7.48 6.43 -11.45
CA TYR A 66 8.42 6.79 -10.40
C TYR A 66 8.08 8.13 -9.76
N PHE A 67 7.74 9.13 -10.57
CA PHE A 67 7.36 10.45 -10.08
C PHE A 67 6.13 10.37 -9.17
N GLY A 68 5.08 9.67 -9.60
CA GLY A 68 3.89 9.45 -8.78
C GLY A 68 4.18 8.68 -7.48
N ALA A 69 5.10 7.71 -7.53
CA ALA A 69 5.52 6.99 -6.33
C ALA A 69 6.27 7.88 -5.33
N ALA A 70 7.18 8.72 -5.83
CA ALA A 70 7.91 9.69 -5.02
C ALA A 70 6.96 10.69 -4.36
N LEU A 71 5.99 11.25 -5.10
CA LEU A 71 4.97 12.13 -4.54
C LEU A 71 4.13 11.45 -3.44
N ARG A 72 3.77 10.18 -3.63
CA ARG A 72 3.01 9.44 -2.60
C ARG A 72 3.83 9.23 -1.32
N LEU A 73 5.13 8.96 -1.44
CA LEU A 73 6.04 8.85 -0.29
C LEU A 73 6.22 10.20 0.41
N GLN A 74 6.39 11.28 -0.36
CA GLN A 74 6.55 12.62 0.17
C GLN A 74 5.32 13.06 0.97
N THR A 75 4.13 12.95 0.38
CA THR A 75 2.86 13.28 1.07
C THR A 75 2.64 12.44 2.33
N CYS A 76 3.12 11.19 2.35
CA CYS A 76 3.09 10.35 3.55
C CYS A 76 4.02 10.87 4.65
N ASN A 77 5.18 11.40 4.27
CA ASN A 77 6.17 11.96 5.20
C ASN A 77 5.74 13.34 5.72
N ASP A 78 5.04 14.13 4.92
CA ASP A 78 4.55 15.47 5.31
C ASP A 78 3.43 15.43 6.37
N LEU A 79 2.87 14.24 6.64
CA LEU A 79 1.81 14.00 7.64
C LEU A 79 2.33 13.32 8.92
N LEU A 80 3.64 13.11 9.05
CA LEU A 80 4.34 12.60 10.24
C LEU A 80 5.03 13.72 11.01
#